data_AF-A0A2V8RVW3-F1
#
_entry.id   AF-A0A2V8RVW3-F1
#
_cell.length_a   1.000
_cell.length_b   1.000
_cell.length_c   1.000
_cell.angle_alpha   90.00
_cell.angle_beta   90.00
_cell.angle_gamma   90.00
#
_symmetry.space_group_name_H-M   'P 1'
#
loop_
_entity.id
_entity.type
_entity.pdbx_description
1 polymer ?
#
loop_
_entity_poly.entity_id
_entity_poly.type
_entity_poly.pdbx_seq_one_letter_code
_entity_poly.pdbx_strand_id
1 'polypeptide(L)'
;MQDQIQVIRCPHCKEYIDARSAHCRFCHGYIDTLTTQVAAEMQQRVNAAYNDALWLRNGAGAYAIIAVIRLIVPFFGLATNVVLPIMFVALPVMLIRWRVRFGRLQTDDPDYPRAKRNWQAALLLWLPVSVAWLILVLLLEVGL
;
A
#
# COMPACT_ATOMS: atom_id res chain seq x y z
N MET A 1 1.03 -5.08 -28.39
CA MET A 1 0.89 -5.65 -27.03
C MET A 1 2.28 -5.90 -26.49
N GLN A 2 2.74 -5.15 -25.50
CA GLN A 2 3.99 -5.45 -24.80
C GLN A 2 3.70 -6.62 -23.86
N ASP A 3 4.31 -7.76 -24.15
CA ASP A 3 4.21 -8.94 -23.30
C ASP A 3 4.95 -8.68 -21.99
N GLN A 4 4.20 -8.41 -20.92
CA GLN A 4 4.79 -8.35 -19.58
C GLN A 4 5.26 -9.75 -19.22
N ILE A 5 6.58 -9.89 -19.04
CA ILE A 5 7.19 -11.12 -18.53
C ILE A 5 6.62 -11.37 -17.13
N GLN A 6 5.76 -12.39 -17.02
CA GLN A 6 5.18 -12.79 -15.74
C GLN A 6 6.15 -13.75 -15.05
N VAL A 7 6.62 -13.35 -13.88
CA VAL A 7 7.57 -14.13 -13.10
C VAL A 7 6.81 -14.85 -11.99
N ILE A 8 6.98 -16.17 -11.90
CA ILE A 8 6.39 -17.01 -10.86
C ILE A 8 7.47 -17.77 -10.10
N ARG A 9 7.11 -18.27 -8.92
CA ARG A 9 7.97 -19.12 -8.10
C ARG A 9 7.70 -20.60 -8.40
N CYS A 10 8.73 -21.36 -8.80
CA CYS A 10 8.58 -22.78 -9.11
C CYS A 10 8.08 -23.57 -7.89
N PRO A 11 7.08 -24.47 -8.03
CA PRO A 11 6.54 -25.23 -6.90
C PRO A 11 7.54 -26.23 -6.31
N HIS A 12 8.46 -26.76 -7.13
CA HIS A 12 9.46 -27.73 -6.67
C HIS A 12 10.69 -27.08 -6.01
N CYS A 13 11.33 -26.11 -6.67
CA CYS A 13 12.60 -25.54 -6.19
C CYS A 13 12.49 -24.12 -5.62
N LYS A 14 11.30 -23.49 -5.66
CA LYS A 14 11.04 -22.13 -5.15
C LYS A 14 11.86 -21.01 -5.80
N GLU A 15 12.44 -21.25 -6.97
CA GLU A 15 13.15 -20.24 -7.76
C GLU A 15 12.21 -19.46 -8.70
N TYR A 16 12.60 -18.23 -9.05
CA TYR A 16 11.84 -17.37 -9.95
C TYR A 16 12.10 -17.71 -11.43
N ILE A 17 11.03 -17.99 -12.16
CA ILE A 17 11.04 -18.40 -13.57
C ILE A 17 9.95 -17.68 -14.36
N ASP A 18 10.06 -17.71 -15.69
CA ASP A 18 9.01 -17.21 -16.59
C ASP A 18 7.81 -18.16 -16.56
N ALA A 19 6.61 -17.61 -16.34
CA ALA A 19 5.36 -18.35 -16.32
C ALA A 19 5.06 -19.11 -17.62
N ARG A 20 5.73 -18.77 -18.73
CA ARG A 20 5.58 -19.41 -20.04
C ARG A 20 6.47 -20.63 -20.24
N SER A 21 7.41 -20.88 -19.35
CA SER A 21 8.32 -22.01 -19.47
C SER A 21 7.60 -23.32 -19.13
N ALA A 22 7.59 -24.28 -20.06
CA ALA A 22 7.03 -25.62 -19.82
C ALA A 22 7.90 -26.46 -18.85
N HIS A 23 9.16 -26.07 -18.67
CA HIS A 23 10.12 -26.74 -17.80
C HIS A 23 10.88 -25.71 -16.97
N CYS A 24 11.10 -26.02 -15.69
CA CYS A 24 11.89 -25.17 -14.81
C CYS A 24 13.37 -25.20 -15.23
N ARG A 25 13.99 -24.05 -15.48
CA ARG A 25 15.43 -23.97 -15.81
C ARG A 25 16.37 -24.47 -14.71
N PHE A 26 15.89 -24.56 -13.46
CA PHE A 26 16.71 -24.91 -12.30
C PHE A 26 16.57 -26.39 -11.93
N CYS A 27 15.33 -26.88 -11.71
CA CYS A 27 15.09 -28.25 -11.31
C CYS A 27 14.67 -29.18 -12.46
N HIS A 28 14.53 -28.67 -13.69
CA HIS A 28 14.06 -29.41 -14.87
C HIS A 28 12.68 -30.07 -14.72
N GLY A 29 11.95 -29.78 -13.63
CA GLY A 29 10.60 -30.27 -13.41
C GLY A 29 9.63 -29.72 -14.45
N TYR A 30 8.66 -30.56 -14.84
CA TYR A 30 7.54 -30.16 -15.70
C TYR A 30 6.64 -29.18 -14.96
N ILE A 31 6.17 -28.15 -15.66
CA ILE A 31 5.34 -27.10 -15.10
C ILE A 31 4.03 -27.04 -15.89
N ASP A 32 2.92 -27.29 -15.19
CA ASP A 32 1.61 -27.11 -15.80
C ASP A 32 1.25 -25.62 -15.93
N THR A 33 1.16 -25.16 -17.18
CA THR A 33 0.83 -23.78 -17.56
C THR A 33 -0.49 -23.26 -16.97
N LEU A 34 -1.45 -24.14 -16.66
CA LEU A 34 -2.70 -23.72 -16.05
C LEU A 34 -2.48 -23.29 -14.59
N THR A 35 -1.77 -24.13 -13.82
CA THR A 35 -1.44 -23.83 -12.42
C THR A 35 -0.51 -22.61 -12.29
N THR A 36 0.36 -22.36 -13.27
CA THR A 36 1.25 -21.19 -13.24
C THR A 36 0.51 -19.89 -13.42
N GLN A 37 -0.51 -19.84 -14.27
CA GLN A 37 -1.32 -18.64 -14.48
C GLN A 37 -2.07 -18.26 -13.20
N VAL A 38 -2.64 -19.23 -12.50
CA VAL A 38 -3.31 -18.99 -11.22
C VAL A 38 -2.32 -18.49 -10.16
N ALA A 39 -1.12 -19.09 -10.09
CA ALA A 39 -0.07 -18.63 -9.19
C ALA A 39 0.43 -17.21 -9.54
N ALA A 40 0.56 -16.89 -10.83
CA ALA A 40 0.96 -15.57 -11.31
C ALA A 40 -0.09 -14.50 -10.95
N GLU A 41 -1.37 -14.79 -11.16
CA GLU A 41 -2.45 -13.88 -10.80
C GLU A 41 -2.46 -13.63 -9.28
N MET A 42 -2.25 -14.67 -8.47
CA MET A 42 -2.15 -14.52 -7.03
C MET A 42 -0.96 -13.65 -6.62
N GLN A 43 0.21 -13.86 -7.24
CA GLN A 43 1.39 -13.02 -7.02
C GLN A 43 1.12 -11.55 -7.39
N GLN A 44 0.48 -11.31 -8.52
CA GLN A 44 0.11 -9.96 -8.95
C GLN A 44 -0.83 -9.29 -7.95
N ARG A 45 -1.81 -10.02 -7.39
CA ARG A 45 -2.70 -9.50 -6.35
C ARG A 45 -1.94 -9.16 -5.06
N VAL A 46 -0.97 -9.98 -4.65
CA VAL A 46 -0.12 -9.70 -3.49
C VAL A 46 0.76 -8.47 -3.72
N ASN A 47 1.40 -8.39 -4.90
CA ASN A 47 2.23 -7.25 -5.27
C ASN A 47 1.41 -5.95 -5.32
N ALA A 48 0.19 -6.00 -5.87
CA ALA A 48 -0.73 -4.86 -5.86
C ALA A 48 -1.12 -4.45 -4.43
N ALA A 49 -1.42 -5.42 -3.56
CA ALA A 49 -1.71 -5.14 -2.15
C ALA A 49 -0.52 -4.48 -1.44
N TYR A 50 0.70 -4.95 -1.69
CA TYR A 50 1.92 -4.39 -1.12
C TYR A 50 2.18 -2.97 -1.61
N ASN A 51 2.11 -2.73 -2.92
CA ASN A 51 2.32 -1.41 -3.51
C ASN A 51 1.28 -0.39 -3.04
N ASP A 52 0.00 -0.75 -3.01
CA ASP A 52 -1.07 0.12 -2.49
C ASP A 52 -0.82 0.44 -1.00
N ALA A 53 -0.43 -0.55 -0.18
CA ALA A 53 -0.14 -0.32 1.24
C ALA A 53 1.09 0.55 1.47
N LEU A 54 2.13 0.38 0.64
CA LEU A 54 3.33 1.22 0.70
C LEU A 54 3.02 2.65 0.29
N TRP A 55 2.20 2.85 -0.75
CA TRP A 55 1.74 4.16 -1.17
C TRP A 55 0.94 4.85 -0.05
N LEU A 56 0.04 4.12 0.62
CA LEU A 56 -0.70 4.61 1.80
C LEU A 56 0.23 5.04 2.94
N ARG A 57 1.27 4.25 3.24
CA ARG A 57 2.26 4.57 4.27
C ARG A 57 3.01 5.86 3.95
N ASN A 58 3.47 5.98 2.71
CA ASN A 58 4.19 7.17 2.25
C ASN A 58 3.28 8.40 2.21
N GLY A 59 2.02 8.24 1.80
CA GLY A 59 1.00 9.29 1.83
C GLY A 59 0.69 9.77 3.25
N ALA A 60 0.54 8.85 4.21
CA ALA A 60 0.36 9.20 5.62
C ALA A 60 1.59 9.90 6.21
N GLY A 61 2.80 9.47 5.81
CA GLY A 61 4.04 10.16 6.19
C GLY A 61 4.12 11.58 5.63
N ALA A 62 3.78 11.78 4.36
CA ALA A 62 3.71 13.11 3.75
C ALA A 62 2.67 14.00 4.43
N TYR A 63 1.50 13.45 4.76
CA TYR A 63 0.46 14.14 5.54
C TYR A 63 0.98 14.61 6.90
N ALA A 64 1.67 13.74 7.63
CA ALA A 64 2.29 14.08 8.92
C ALA A 64 3.32 15.20 8.78
N ILE A 65 4.21 15.12 7.79
CA ILE A 65 5.24 16.13 7.54
C ILE A 65 4.61 17.49 7.22
N ILE A 66 3.61 17.53 6.33
CA ILE A 66 2.93 18.77 5.95
C ILE A 66 2.20 19.38 7.15
N ALA A 67 1.58 18.55 8.00
CA ALA A 67 0.93 19.01 9.22
C ALA A 67 1.94 19.64 10.20
N VAL A 68 3.13 19.04 10.37
CA VAL A 68 4.20 19.60 11.21
C VAL A 68 4.74 20.90 10.63
N ILE A 69 4.96 20.98 9.31
CA ILE A 69 5.44 22.21 8.66
C ILE A 69 4.46 23.37 8.90
N ARG A 70 3.15 23.10 8.81
CA ARG A 70 2.11 24.10 9.09
C ARG A 70 2.20 24.65 10.52
N LEU A 71 2.57 23.84 11.51
CA LEU A 71 2.74 24.29 12.89
C LEU A 71 3.92 25.25 13.05
N ILE A 72 5.01 25.03 12.31
CA ILE A 72 6.23 25.82 12.41
C ILE A 72 6.13 27.12 11.60
N VAL A 73 5.51 27.05 10.42
CA VAL A 73 5.43 28.16 9.46
C VAL A 73 3.95 28.51 9.22
N PRO A 74 3.34 29.36 10.06
CA PRO A 74 1.91 29.66 9.98
C PRO A 74 1.52 30.39 8.67
N PHE A 75 2.50 31.01 8.00
CA PHE A 75 2.32 31.68 6.70
C PHE A 75 2.50 30.76 5.50
N PHE A 76 2.71 29.44 5.70
CA PHE A 76 2.79 28.45 4.61
C PHE A 76 1.39 28.13 4.04
N GLY A 77 0.70 29.18 3.61
CA GLY A 77 -0.14 29.27 2.41
C GLY A 77 -1.46 28.51 2.38
N LEU A 78 -2.40 29.09 1.64
CA LEU A 78 -3.63 28.46 1.10
C LEU A 78 -3.45 26.99 0.67
N ALA A 79 -2.26 26.61 0.17
CA ALA A 79 -1.92 25.24 -0.17
C ALA A 79 -2.14 24.26 0.99
N THR A 80 -1.70 24.57 2.22
CA THR A 80 -1.92 23.66 3.37
C THR A 80 -3.37 23.64 3.81
N ASN A 81 -4.11 24.76 3.65
CA ASN A 81 -5.55 24.84 3.92
C ASN A 81 -6.39 23.99 2.97
N VAL A 82 -5.90 23.68 1.77
CA VAL A 82 -6.60 22.83 0.80
C VAL A 82 -6.10 21.38 0.85
N VAL A 83 -4.77 21.20 0.88
CA VAL A 83 -4.15 19.88 0.79
C VAL A 83 -4.40 19.03 2.04
N LEU A 84 -4.35 19.60 3.24
CA LEU A 84 -4.58 18.83 4.48
C LEU A 84 -6.01 18.29 4.59
N PRO A 85 -7.09 19.08 4.36
CA PRO A 85 -8.45 18.53 4.34
C PRO A 85 -8.66 17.46 3.27
N ILE A 86 -8.09 17.63 2.07
CA ILE A 86 -8.18 16.63 1.01
C ILE A 86 -7.54 15.31 1.47
N MET A 87 -6.32 15.36 2.02
CA MET A 87 -5.66 14.16 2.53
C MET A 87 -6.36 13.54 3.74
N PHE A 88 -6.93 14.37 4.62
CA PHE A 88 -7.73 13.94 5.77
C PHE A 88 -8.93 13.08 5.34
N VAL A 89 -9.56 13.37 4.20
CA VAL A 89 -10.66 12.56 3.65
C VAL A 89 -10.15 11.43 2.74
N ALA A 90 -9.16 11.68 1.89
CA ALA A 90 -8.70 10.70 0.90
C ALA A 90 -8.02 9.49 1.54
N LEU A 91 -7.16 9.69 2.54
CA LEU A 91 -6.42 8.61 3.21
C LEU A 91 -7.33 7.57 3.89
N PRO A 92 -8.35 7.94 4.70
CA PRO A 92 -9.24 6.94 5.30
C PRO A 92 -10.06 6.20 4.24
N VAL A 93 -10.51 6.87 3.17
CA VAL A 93 -11.20 6.21 2.04
C VAL A 93 -10.30 5.15 1.41
N MET A 94 -9.02 5.47 1.17
CA MET A 94 -8.07 4.52 0.59
C MET A 94 -7.68 3.41 1.57
N LEU A 95 -7.56 3.69 2.88
CA LEU A 95 -7.32 2.69 3.93
C LEU A 95 -8.47 1.69 4.02
N ILE A 96 -9.72 2.17 3.97
CA ILE A 96 -10.93 1.34 3.96
C ILE A 96 -10.98 0.51 2.68
N ARG A 97 -10.75 1.14 1.51
CA ARG A 97 -10.71 0.46 0.21
C ARG A 97 -9.68 -0.68 0.22
N TRP A 98 -8.49 -0.42 0.75
CA TRP A 98 -7.45 -1.44 0.87
C TRP A 98 -7.89 -2.61 1.76
N ARG A 99 -8.52 -2.31 2.91
CA ARG A 99 -9.03 -3.33 3.83
C ARG A 99 -10.12 -4.19 3.19
N VAL A 100 -11.04 -3.59 2.45
CA VAL A 100 -12.12 -4.31 1.73
C VAL A 100 -11.53 -5.18 0.61
N ARG A 101 -10.59 -4.65 -0.18
CA ARG A 101 -10.03 -5.33 -1.36
C ARG A 101 -9.02 -6.43 -1.03
N PHE A 102 -8.13 -6.18 -0.06
CA PHE A 102 -6.98 -7.05 0.20
C PHE A 102 -6.96 -7.63 1.62
N GLY A 103 -7.85 -7.20 2.51
CA GLY A 103 -7.83 -7.63 3.92
C GLY A 103 -8.15 -9.11 4.16
N ARG A 104 -8.74 -9.78 3.16
CA ARG A 104 -9.13 -11.21 3.22
C ARG A 104 -8.25 -12.12 2.33
N LEU A 105 -7.14 -11.62 1.80
CA LEU A 105 -6.25 -12.43 0.98
C LEU A 105 -5.61 -13.54 1.84
N GLN A 106 -5.78 -14.81 1.44
CA GLN A 106 -5.09 -15.95 2.04
C GLN A 106 -3.92 -16.33 1.13
N THR A 107 -2.70 -16.13 1.59
CA THR A 107 -1.47 -16.47 0.86
C THR A 107 -0.35 -16.74 1.83
N ASP A 108 0.54 -17.67 1.47
CA ASP A 108 1.77 -17.96 2.18
C ASP A 108 2.93 -17.05 1.73
N ASP A 109 2.67 -16.10 0.84
CA ASP A 109 3.68 -15.15 0.37
C ASP A 109 4.17 -14.23 1.51
N PRO A 110 5.49 -14.14 1.76
CA PRO A 110 6.05 -13.34 2.84
C PRO A 110 5.85 -11.82 2.68
N ASP A 111 5.51 -11.34 1.49
CA ASP A 111 5.27 -9.91 1.23
C ASP A 111 3.87 -9.46 1.68
N TYR A 112 2.90 -10.37 1.80
CA TYR A 112 1.56 -10.02 2.28
C TYR A 112 1.53 -9.57 3.76
N PRO A 113 2.23 -10.25 4.70
CA PRO A 113 2.44 -9.72 6.05
C PRO A 113 3.09 -8.33 6.07
N ARG A 114 4.03 -8.05 5.15
CA ARG A 114 4.66 -6.72 5.03
C ARG A 114 3.65 -5.67 4.55
N ALA A 115 2.78 -6.02 3.62
CA ALA A 115 1.68 -5.15 3.17
C ALA A 115 0.76 -4.78 4.34
N LYS A 116 0.37 -5.75 5.19
CA LYS A 116 -0.42 -5.48 6.41
C LYS A 116 0.30 -4.53 7.38
N ARG A 117 1.60 -4.71 7.60
CA ARG A 117 2.41 -3.81 8.45
C ARG A 117 2.46 -2.40 7.89
N ASN A 118 2.64 -2.24 6.58
CA ASN A 118 2.62 -0.92 5.94
C ASN A 118 1.25 -0.24 6.05
N TRP A 119 0.16 -0.99 5.87
CA TRP A 119 -1.20 -0.48 6.09
C TRP A 119 -1.45 -0.08 7.55
N GLN A 120 -1.00 -0.89 8.52
CA GLN A 120 -1.08 -0.56 9.95
C GLN A 120 -0.25 0.68 10.29
N ALA A 121 0.96 0.81 9.75
CA ALA A 121 1.80 1.98 9.93
C ALA A 121 1.14 3.24 9.34
N ALA A 122 0.52 3.13 8.16
CA ALA A 122 -0.23 4.23 7.56
C ALA A 122 -1.39 4.70 8.48
N LEU A 123 -2.14 3.76 9.05
CA LEU A 123 -3.22 4.05 9.99
C LEU A 123 -2.70 4.71 11.27
N LEU A 124 -1.63 4.17 11.85
CA LEU A 124 -0.99 4.70 13.07
C LEU A 124 -0.35 6.08 12.87
N LEU A 125 0.10 6.41 11.66
CA LEU A 125 0.60 7.74 11.34
C LEU A 125 -0.55 8.73 11.11
N TRP A 126 -1.57 8.33 10.36
CA TRP A 126 -2.66 9.21 9.98
C TRP A 126 -3.57 9.60 11.15
N LEU A 127 -3.92 8.64 12.01
CA LEU A 127 -4.91 8.84 13.09
C LEU A 127 -4.49 9.91 14.12
N PRO A 128 -3.30 9.86 14.75
CA PRO A 128 -2.91 10.87 15.73
C PRO A 128 -2.74 12.26 15.12
N VAL A 129 -2.22 12.36 13.89
CA VAL A 129 -2.08 13.63 13.18
C VAL A 129 -3.45 14.25 12.89
N SER A 130 -4.39 13.41 12.46
CA SER A 130 -5.78 13.83 12.18
C SER A 130 -6.48 14.34 13.44
N VAL A 131 -6.33 13.65 14.57
CA VAL A 131 -6.88 14.09 15.86
C VAL A 131 -6.25 15.40 16.31
N ALA A 132 -4.91 15.53 16.26
CA ALA A 132 -4.21 16.75 16.62
C ALA A 132 -4.63 17.94 15.73
N TRP A 133 -4.79 17.71 14.43
CA TRP A 133 -5.25 18.73 13.50
C TRP A 133 -6.68 19.19 13.78
N LEU A 134 -7.61 18.26 14.05
CA LEU A 134 -8.99 18.61 14.43
C LEU A 134 -9.04 19.42 15.73
N ILE A 135 -8.25 19.05 16.74
CA ILE A 135 -8.15 19.80 17.99
C ILE A 135 -7.63 21.22 17.71
N LEU A 136 -6.57 21.35 16.89
CA LEU A 136 -6.02 22.65 16.53
C LEU A 136 -7.04 23.53 15.81
N VAL A 137 -7.77 22.99 14.83
CA VAL A 137 -8.82 23.72 14.11
C VAL A 137 -9.93 24.16 15.07
N LEU A 138 -10.38 23.26 15.95
CA LEU A 138 -11.43 23.57 16.92
C LEU A 138 -10.99 24.64 17.93
N LEU A 139 -9.75 24.62 18.40
CA LEU A 139 -9.20 25.65 19.28
C LEU A 139 -9.15 27.02 18.59
N LEU A 140 -8.74 27.06 17.31
CA LEU A 140 -8.67 28.29 16.53
C LEU A 140 -10.06 28.87 16.24
N GLU A 141 -11.07 28.03 15.98
CA GLU A 141 -12.45 28.49 15.72
C GLU A 141 -13.17 28.96 16.99
N VAL A 142 -12.92 28.32 18.13
CA VAL A 142 -13.54 28.66 19.42
C VAL A 142 -12.90 29.90 20.06
N GLY A 143 -11.75 30.38 19.55
CA GLY A 143 -11.18 31.67 19.92
C GLY A 143 -10.63 31.72 21.35
N LEU A 144 -10.05 30.61 21.83
CA LEU A 144 -9.31 30.57 23.10
C LEU A 144 -7.86 31.03 22.92
#